data_AF-A0A317YQ57-F1
#
_entry.id   AF-A0A317YQ57-F1
#
_cell.length_a   1.000
_cell.length_b   1.000
_cell.length_c   1.000
_cell.angle_alpha   90.00
_cell.angle_beta   90.00
_cell.angle_gamma   90.00
#
_symmetry.space_group_name_H-M   'P 1'
#
loop_
_entity.id
_entity.type
_entity.pdbx_description
1 polymer ?
#
loop_
_entity_poly.entity_id
_entity_poly.type
_entity_poly.pdbx_seq_one_letter_code
_entity_poly.pdbx_strand_id
1 'polypeptide(L)'
;MQTIVLNVLNLGDGNRIKQGDKSVMRYQLIDENDELSIVGKVEVVYLYKSSKIIYKKETTVENIDDKDVVIVKIDDILPRGTYMLEIVVDDKYVFPSDESEKIEVTKSILGRTFE
;
A
#
# COMPACT_ATOMS: atom_id res chain seq x y z
N MET A 1 -7.21 12.68 21.17
CA MET A 1 -6.48 12.12 20.02
C MET A 1 -7.12 10.78 19.73
N GLN A 2 -7.48 10.49 18.47
CA GLN A 2 -7.91 9.14 18.09
C GLN A 2 -6.67 8.28 17.94
N THR A 3 -6.70 7.07 18.51
CA THR A 3 -5.64 6.06 18.32
C THR A 3 -5.98 5.25 17.07
N ILE A 4 -5.04 5.15 16.13
CA ILE A 4 -5.14 4.28 14.95
C ILE A 4 -4.72 2.89 15.41
N VAL A 5 -5.62 1.91 15.38
CA VAL A 5 -5.33 0.56 15.90
C VAL A 5 -4.49 -0.25 14.93
N LEU A 6 -4.92 -0.37 13.68
CA LEU A 6 -4.18 -1.03 12.62
C LEU A 6 -3.53 0.04 11.76
N ASN A 7 -2.21 0.03 11.67
CA ASN A 7 -1.44 1.07 11.00
C ASN A 7 -0.45 0.49 9.99
N VAL A 8 -0.03 1.32 9.04
CA VAL A 8 1.04 1.00 8.10
C VAL A 8 2.18 1.99 8.27
N LEU A 9 3.41 1.49 8.20
CA LEU A 9 4.62 2.32 8.20
C LEU A 9 5.40 2.07 6.91
N ASN A 10 5.53 3.09 6.06
CA ASN A 10 6.42 3.04 4.90
C ASN A 10 7.88 2.91 5.36
N LEU A 11 8.60 1.91 4.84
CA LEU A 11 9.98 1.60 5.26
C LEU A 11 11.05 2.44 4.53
N GLY A 12 10.72 3.67 4.15
CA GLY A 12 11.63 4.62 3.53
C GLY A 12 11.72 4.56 2.00
N ASP A 13 10.84 3.78 1.36
CA ASP A 13 10.74 3.70 -0.10
C ASP A 13 10.02 4.93 -0.71
N GLY A 14 9.40 5.74 0.15
CA GLY A 14 8.63 6.90 -0.23
C GLY A 14 7.25 6.53 -0.76
N ASN A 15 6.46 7.54 -1.09
CA ASN A 15 5.05 7.39 -1.47
C ASN A 15 4.68 8.14 -2.75
N ARG A 16 5.68 8.47 -3.57
CA ARG A 16 5.48 9.20 -4.83
C ARG A 16 6.21 8.53 -5.98
N ILE A 17 5.48 8.23 -7.05
CA ILE A 17 5.98 7.54 -8.24
C ILE A 17 5.68 8.32 -9.52
N LYS A 18 6.39 8.03 -10.61
CA LYS A 18 6.00 8.51 -11.95
C LYS A 18 5.06 7.50 -12.62
N GLN A 19 4.17 7.99 -13.45
CA GLN A 19 3.36 7.12 -14.32
C GLN A 19 4.26 6.23 -15.17
N GLY A 20 4.03 4.91 -15.08
CA GLY A 20 4.79 3.90 -15.80
C GLY A 20 6.07 3.44 -15.11
N ASP A 21 6.42 3.98 -13.94
CA ASP A 21 7.47 3.41 -13.11
C ASP A 21 7.03 2.04 -12.57
N LYS A 22 7.94 1.07 -12.64
CA LYS A 22 7.82 -0.16 -11.84
C LYS A 22 8.43 0.11 -10.49
N SER A 23 7.61 0.47 -9.52
CA SER A 23 8.05 0.83 -8.18
C SER A 23 7.73 -0.29 -7.19
N VAL A 24 8.61 -0.44 -6.19
CA VAL A 24 8.41 -1.34 -5.05
C VAL A 24 8.41 -0.48 -3.80
N MET A 25 7.40 -0.67 -2.96
CA MET A 25 7.26 -0.01 -1.67
C MET A 25 7.00 -1.06 -0.59
N ARG A 26 7.66 -0.92 0.54
CA ARG A 26 7.51 -1.82 1.68
C ARG A 26 6.78 -1.11 2.79
N TYR A 27 5.78 -1.80 3.32
CA TYR A 27 4.96 -1.33 4.42
C TYR A 27 5.02 -2.32 5.57
N GLN A 28 5.46 -1.87 6.73
CA GLN A 28 5.30 -2.62 7.97
C GLN A 28 3.86 -2.49 8.45
N LEU A 29 3.24 -3.61 8.81
CA LEU A 29 1.93 -3.66 9.44
C LEU A 29 2.09 -3.59 10.96
N ILE A 30 1.33 -2.72 11.61
CA ILE A 30 1.43 -2.46 13.06
C ILE A 30 0.03 -2.58 13.67
N ASP A 31 -0.08 -3.34 14.76
CA ASP A 31 -1.26 -3.36 15.64
C ASP A 31 -0.88 -2.77 16.99
N GLU A 32 -1.59 -1.72 17.42
CA GLU A 32 -1.37 -1.10 18.73
C GLU A 32 -1.83 -1.99 19.91
N ASN A 33 -2.58 -3.08 19.65
CA ASN A 33 -3.13 -3.98 20.68
C ASN A 33 -2.37 -5.33 20.83
N ASP A 34 -1.10 -5.41 20.39
CA ASP A 34 -0.20 -6.59 20.40
C ASP A 34 -0.32 -7.59 19.22
N GLU A 35 0.73 -8.43 19.10
CA GLU A 35 1.13 -9.27 17.95
C GLU A 35 0.01 -9.95 17.14
N LEU A 36 0.01 -9.67 15.84
CA LEU A 36 -0.79 -10.36 14.85
C LEU A 36 -0.07 -11.60 14.31
N SER A 37 -0.76 -12.74 14.23
CA SER A 37 -0.23 -13.92 13.53
C SER A 37 -0.59 -13.86 12.04
N ILE A 38 0.05 -12.94 11.33
CA ILE A 38 -0.26 -12.62 9.92
C ILE A 38 0.83 -12.98 8.92
N VAL A 39 2.04 -13.31 9.38
CA VAL A 39 3.14 -13.77 8.50
C VAL A 39 2.69 -14.96 7.64
N GLY A 40 2.96 -14.89 6.35
CA GLY A 40 2.62 -15.91 5.36
C GLY A 40 1.15 -15.93 4.94
N LYS A 41 0.30 -15.07 5.51
CA LYS A 41 -1.09 -14.89 5.05
C LYS A 41 -1.11 -14.13 3.74
N VAL A 42 -2.10 -14.45 2.92
CA VAL A 42 -2.39 -13.71 1.69
C VAL A 42 -2.97 -12.36 2.06
N GLU A 43 -2.49 -11.33 1.38
CA GLU A 43 -3.05 -10.00 1.43
C GLU A 43 -3.40 -9.49 0.05
N VAL A 44 -4.36 -8.57 0.05
CA VAL A 44 -4.77 -7.84 -1.14
C VAL A 44 -4.52 -6.35 -0.89
N VAL A 45 -3.67 -5.77 -1.74
CA VAL A 45 -3.35 -4.36 -1.77
C VAL A 45 -4.27 -3.65 -2.73
N TYR A 46 -4.92 -2.59 -2.26
CA TYR A 46 -5.78 -1.73 -3.03
C TYR A 46 -5.22 -0.32 -3.07
N LEU A 47 -5.26 0.29 -4.26
CA LEU A 47 -5.25 1.74 -4.38
C LEU A 47 -6.62 2.19 -4.85
N TYR A 48 -7.14 3.25 -4.21
CA TYR A 48 -8.45 3.76 -4.55
C TYR A 48 -8.53 5.29 -4.44
N LYS A 49 -9.52 5.85 -5.13
CA LYS A 49 -9.85 7.27 -5.07
C LYS A 49 -11.34 7.44 -5.26
N SER A 50 -11.98 8.24 -4.41
CA SER A 50 -13.43 8.49 -4.46
C SER A 50 -14.24 7.19 -4.50
N SER A 51 -13.88 6.23 -3.64
CA SER A 51 -14.49 4.89 -3.55
C SER A 51 -14.34 4.00 -4.78
N LYS A 52 -13.55 4.42 -5.79
CA LYS A 52 -13.22 3.59 -6.95
C LYS A 52 -11.84 2.96 -6.76
N ILE A 53 -11.80 1.62 -6.78
CA ILE A 53 -10.55 0.87 -6.84
C ILE A 53 -9.92 1.07 -8.22
N ILE A 54 -8.67 1.51 -8.24
CA ILE A 54 -7.88 1.75 -9.47
C ILE A 54 -6.72 0.77 -9.64
N TYR A 55 -6.36 0.09 -8.56
CA TYR A 55 -5.33 -0.93 -8.52
C TYR A 55 -5.70 -1.98 -7.48
N LYS A 56 -5.46 -3.25 -7.81
CA LYS A 56 -5.63 -4.40 -6.91
C LYS A 56 -4.49 -5.38 -7.17
N LYS A 57 -3.81 -5.83 -6.11
CA LYS A 57 -2.75 -6.83 -6.23
C LYS A 57 -2.75 -7.77 -5.04
N GLU A 58 -2.59 -9.07 -5.31
CA GLU A 58 -2.38 -10.08 -4.28
C GLU A 58 -0.87 -10.29 -4.03
N THR A 59 -0.52 -10.49 -2.77
CA THR A 59 0.84 -10.74 -2.27
C THR A 59 0.76 -11.54 -0.95
N THR A 60 1.89 -11.78 -0.28
CA THR A 60 1.97 -12.40 1.05
C THR A 60 2.71 -11.52 2.06
N VAL A 61 2.29 -11.54 3.32
CA VAL A 61 3.00 -10.88 4.43
C VAL A 61 4.30 -11.63 4.68
N GLU A 62 5.42 -10.92 4.59
CA GLU A 62 6.76 -11.44 4.84
C GLU A 62 7.26 -11.01 6.21
N ASN A 63 8.05 -11.86 6.87
CA ASN A 63 8.81 -11.44 8.03
C ASN A 63 10.19 -10.94 7.58
N ILE A 64 10.47 -9.65 7.76
CA ILE A 64 11.72 -9.00 7.36
C ILE A 64 12.26 -8.20 8.54
N ASP A 65 13.46 -8.54 9.02
CA ASP A 65 14.10 -7.89 10.18
C ASP A 65 13.14 -7.81 11.39
N ASP A 66 12.49 -8.93 11.72
CA ASP A 66 11.51 -9.07 12.81
C ASP A 66 10.27 -8.18 12.68
N LYS A 67 9.88 -7.83 11.44
CA LYS A 67 8.68 -7.03 11.13
C LYS A 67 7.77 -7.75 10.14
N ASP A 68 6.47 -7.59 10.33
CA ASP A 68 5.46 -8.02 9.37
C ASP A 68 5.37 -7.00 8.23
N VAL A 69 5.84 -7.38 7.05
CA VAL A 69 6.02 -6.48 5.91
C VAL A 69 5.24 -6.97 4.71
N VAL A 70 4.52 -6.04 4.07
CA VAL A 70 3.91 -6.24 2.76
C VAL A 70 4.73 -5.50 1.71
N ILE A 71 5.08 -6.21 0.63
CA ILE A 71 5.83 -5.66 -0.51
C ILE A 71 4.83 -5.29 -1.61
N VAL A 72 4.54 -3.99 -1.73
CA VAL A 72 3.67 -3.43 -2.76
C VAL A 72 4.49 -3.15 -4.02
N LYS A 73 4.29 -3.97 -5.06
CA LYS A 73 4.91 -3.76 -6.37
C LYS A 73 3.92 -3.17 -7.36
N ILE A 74 3.99 -1.88 -7.61
CA ILE A 74 3.20 -1.22 -8.65
C ILE A 74 3.80 -1.56 -10.01
N ASP A 75 3.16 -2.50 -10.72
CA ASP A 75 3.57 -2.99 -12.03
C ASP A 75 2.62 -2.58 -13.18
N ASP A 76 1.54 -1.88 -12.84
CA ASP A 76 0.59 -1.29 -13.78
C ASP A 76 0.83 0.20 -14.01
N ILE A 77 0.39 0.70 -15.18
CA ILE A 77 0.38 2.13 -15.46
C ILE A 77 -0.87 2.73 -14.80
N LEU A 78 -0.65 3.46 -13.71
CA LEU A 78 -1.72 4.15 -13.01
C LEU A 78 -1.99 5.56 -13.59
N PRO A 79 -3.24 6.05 -13.60
CA PRO A 79 -3.52 7.44 -13.92
C PRO A 79 -2.85 8.40 -12.94
N ARG A 80 -2.72 9.67 -13.31
CA ARG A 80 -2.22 10.70 -12.39
C ARG A 80 -3.23 10.92 -11.26
N GLY A 81 -2.74 10.93 -10.03
CA GLY A 81 -3.57 11.26 -8.87
C GLY A 81 -2.91 10.89 -7.56
N THR A 82 -3.56 11.27 -6.48
CA THR A 82 -3.28 10.77 -5.14
C THR A 82 -4.32 9.71 -4.83
N TYR A 83 -3.85 8.53 -4.42
CA TYR A 83 -4.65 7.36 -4.12
C TYR A 83 -4.44 6.96 -2.68
N MET A 84 -5.50 6.51 -2.02
CA MET A 84 -5.42 5.96 -0.68
C MET A 84 -4.99 4.50 -0.78
N LEU A 85 -4.15 4.07 0.16
CA LEU A 85 -3.70 2.70 0.29
C LEU A 85 -4.60 1.95 1.27
N GLU A 86 -5.03 0.75 0.89
CA GLU A 86 -5.65 -0.19 1.82
C GLU A 86 -5.03 -1.58 1.61
N ILE A 87 -4.68 -2.26 2.69
CA ILE A 87 -4.12 -3.61 2.69
C ILE A 87 -5.06 -4.49 3.52
N VAL A 88 -5.65 -5.48 2.87
CA VAL A 88 -6.53 -6.45 3.52
C VAL A 88 -5.78 -7.77 3.69
N VAL A 89 -5.61 -8.23 4.92
CA VAL A 89 -4.87 -9.47 5.25
C VAL A 89 -5.84 -10.52 5.79
N ASP A 90 -5.76 -11.74 5.24
CA ASP A 90 -6.57 -12.91 5.66
C ASP A 90 -8.09 -12.64 5.69
N ASP A 91 -8.57 -11.76 4.79
CA ASP A 91 -9.96 -11.26 4.71
C ASP A 91 -10.52 -10.69 6.02
N LYS A 92 -9.64 -10.32 6.96
CA LYS A 92 -10.02 -9.98 8.35
C LYS A 92 -9.49 -8.64 8.79
N TYR A 93 -8.21 -8.36 8.53
CA TYR A 93 -7.54 -7.16 9.01
C TYR A 93 -7.39 -6.16 7.87
N VAL A 94 -7.80 -4.91 8.10
CA VAL A 94 -7.76 -3.84 7.10
C VAL A 94 -6.86 -2.72 7.61
N PHE A 95 -5.81 -2.43 6.85
CA PHE A 95 -4.79 -1.45 7.20
C PHE A 95 -4.69 -0.32 6.16
N PRO A 96 -4.38 0.92 6.60
CA PRO A 96 -4.55 1.39 7.96
C PRO A 96 -6.04 1.52 8.33
N SER A 97 -6.36 1.69 9.61
CA SER A 97 -7.73 1.95 10.10
C SER A 97 -8.23 3.37 9.78
N ASP A 98 -7.46 4.14 9.02
CA ASP A 98 -7.78 5.50 8.61
C ASP A 98 -7.35 5.76 7.15
N GLU A 99 -7.34 7.03 6.75
CA GLU A 99 -6.99 7.47 5.39
C GLU A 99 -5.61 8.15 5.33
N SER A 100 -4.71 7.84 6.27
CA SER A 100 -3.42 8.54 6.41
C SER A 100 -2.43 8.21 5.29
N GLU A 101 -2.37 6.95 4.86
CA GLU A 101 -1.39 6.49 3.88
C GLU A 101 -1.87 6.66 2.44
N LYS A 102 -1.04 7.35 1.64
CA LYS A 102 -1.39 7.75 0.26
C LYS A 102 -0.21 7.62 -0.67
N ILE A 103 -0.47 7.14 -1.88
CA ILE A 103 0.50 7.12 -2.97
C ILE A 103 0.14 8.21 -3.99
N GLU A 104 1.11 9.07 -4.30
CA GLU A 104 1.00 10.07 -5.36
C GLU A 104 1.62 9.56 -6.66
N VAL A 105 0.81 9.46 -7.71
CA VAL A 105 1.25 9.19 -9.07
C VAL A 105 1.38 10.50 -9.82
N THR A 106 2.61 10.85 -10.20
CA THR A 106 2.92 12.09 -10.93
C THR A 106 3.16 11.84 -12.41
N LYS A 107 2.85 12.84 -13.24
CA LYS A 107 3.10 12.76 -14.69
C LYS A 107 4.59 12.58 -14.99
N SER A 108 4.91 11.70 -15.93
CA SER A 108 6.23 11.63 -16.56
C SER A 108 6.40 12.75 -17.59
N ILE A 109 7.48 13.53 -17.48
CA ILE A 109 7.80 14.63 -18.42
C ILE A 109 8.20 14.08 -19.78
N LEU A 110 8.88 12.93 -19.80
CA LEU A 110 9.21 12.18 -21.02
C LEU A 110 8.02 11.40 -21.59
N GLY A 111 6.84 11.57 -20.97
CA GLY A 111 5.52 11.13 -21.40
C GLY A 111 5.50 10.17 -22.57
N ARG A 112 5.37 8.88 -22.29
CA ARG A 112 4.42 8.13 -23.13
C ARG A 112 3.05 8.73 -22.82
N THR A 113 2.64 9.66 -23.68
CA THR A 113 1.32 10.26 -23.69
C THR A 113 0.31 9.13 -23.79
N PHE A 114 -0.55 8.97 -22.78
CA PHE A 114 -1.72 8.12 -22.92
C PHE A 114 -2.90 8.95 -22.40
N GLU A 115 -3.66 9.48 -23.35
CA GLU A 115 -5.06 9.88 -23.18
C GLU A 115 -5.92 8.67 -22.80
#